data_AF-A0A1X0RFP0-F1
#
_entry.id   AF-A0A1X0RFP0-F1
#
_cell.length_a   1.000
_cell.length_b   1.000
_cell.length_c   1.000
_cell.angle_alpha   90.00
_cell.angle_beta   90.00
_cell.angle_gamma   90.00
#
_symmetry.space_group_name_H-M   'P 1'
#
loop_
_entity.id
_entity.type
_entity.pdbx_description
1 polymer ?
#
loop_
_entity_poly.entity_id
_entity_poly.type
_entity_poly.pdbx_seq_one_letter_code
_entity_poly.pdbx_strand_id
1 'polypeptide(L)'
;MSLRLLAAPGLRNTTRLLVRQQPMGLVKIHSSVSQSNVAATNATHKPDRLHGSYHWNIERAASVALVPLIATQLTYGASPVTDTLLGVVLPLHLHIGFDACITDYFNARKSVILNKLMTGTLWASTTGVLIACYQFNTNDIGLTEFLSKVWAA
;
A
#
# COMPACT_ATOMS: atom_id res chain seq x y z
N MET A 1 -36.17 -73.62 51.21
CA MET A 1 -36.54 -72.84 52.41
C MET A 1 -36.14 -71.39 52.20
N SER A 2 -37.07 -70.47 52.50
CA SER A 2 -36.90 -69.02 52.64
C SER A 2 -36.85 -68.14 51.38
N LEU A 3 -38.07 -67.67 51.01
CA LEU A 3 -38.35 -66.35 50.43
C LEU A 3 -37.72 -65.22 51.26
N ARG A 4 -37.38 -64.08 50.62
CA ARG A 4 -37.89 -62.70 50.84
C ARG A 4 -37.26 -61.78 49.76
N LEU A 5 -38.04 -61.28 48.78
CA LEU A 5 -38.73 -59.98 48.77
C LEU A 5 -37.78 -58.76 48.79
N LEU A 6 -37.71 -57.98 47.69
CA LEU A 6 -38.26 -56.61 47.66
C LEU A 6 -38.18 -55.93 46.27
N ALA A 7 -39.28 -55.25 45.96
CA ALA A 7 -39.42 -53.98 45.23
C ALA A 7 -39.31 -53.97 43.69
N ALA A 8 -40.47 -53.68 43.10
CA ALA A 8 -40.76 -53.38 41.71
C ALA A 8 -40.52 -51.87 41.38
N PRO A 9 -41.22 -51.29 40.38
CA PRO A 9 -40.71 -50.93 39.06
C PRO A 9 -40.42 -49.41 38.92
N GLY A 10 -39.32 -49.04 38.26
CA GLY A 10 -38.91 -47.65 38.08
C GLY A 10 -39.19 -47.14 36.67
N LEU A 11 -40.30 -46.41 36.54
CA LEU A 11 -40.75 -45.56 35.43
C LEU A 11 -39.71 -45.09 34.40
N ARG A 12 -40.12 -45.19 33.13
CA ARG A 12 -39.68 -44.34 32.02
C ARG A 12 -39.89 -42.87 32.40
N ASN A 13 -38.83 -42.07 32.46
CA ASN A 13 -38.94 -40.62 32.54
C ASN A 13 -38.45 -39.97 31.24
N THR A 14 -39.42 -39.48 30.49
CA THR A 14 -39.33 -38.48 29.43
C THR A 14 -38.66 -37.20 29.97
N THR A 15 -37.40 -36.97 29.64
CA THR A 15 -36.78 -35.65 29.81
C THR A 15 -36.76 -34.91 28.49
N ARG A 16 -37.86 -34.19 28.33
CA ARG A 16 -38.09 -33.07 27.42
C ARG A 16 -36.85 -32.18 27.34
N LEU A 17 -36.39 -31.95 26.12
CA LEU A 17 -35.42 -30.93 25.72
C LEU A 17 -35.63 -29.63 26.50
N LEU A 18 -34.82 -29.40 27.52
CA LEU A 18 -34.55 -28.06 28.02
C LEU A 18 -33.37 -27.53 27.21
N VAL A 19 -33.70 -26.87 26.10
CA VAL A 19 -32.85 -25.82 25.54
C VAL A 19 -32.64 -24.82 26.67
N ARG A 20 -31.55 -25.03 27.43
CA ARG A 20 -31.01 -24.01 28.31
C ARG A 20 -30.50 -22.92 27.37
N GLN A 21 -31.32 -21.91 27.11
CA GLN A 21 -30.81 -20.65 26.62
C GLN A 21 -29.73 -20.21 27.60
N GLN A 22 -28.47 -20.33 27.18
CA GLN A 22 -27.37 -19.77 27.93
C GLN A 22 -27.60 -18.25 27.90
N PRO A 23 -27.58 -17.55 29.05
CA PRO A 23 -27.55 -16.10 29.01
C PRO A 23 -26.35 -15.73 28.15
N MET A 24 -26.54 -14.77 27.24
CA MET A 24 -25.44 -14.14 26.50
C MET A 24 -24.57 -13.33 27.48
N GLY A 25 -23.96 -14.00 28.46
CA GLY A 25 -22.79 -13.52 29.14
C GLY A 25 -21.64 -13.62 28.15
N LEU A 26 -20.89 -12.53 28.03
CA LEU A 26 -19.71 -12.37 27.18
C LEU A 26 -18.95 -13.69 27.03
N VAL A 27 -19.14 -14.35 25.87
CA VAL A 27 -18.31 -15.49 25.47
C VAL A 27 -16.92 -14.91 25.29
N LYS A 28 -16.10 -15.06 26.33
CA LYS A 28 -14.69 -14.69 26.29
C LYS A 28 -14.03 -15.68 25.33
N ILE A 29 -13.94 -15.30 24.07
CA ILE A 29 -13.15 -16.02 23.07
C ILE A 29 -11.72 -15.99 23.62
N HIS A 30 -11.29 -17.10 24.21
CA HIS A 30 -9.87 -17.32 24.46
C HIS A 30 -9.24 -17.48 23.07
N SER A 31 -8.93 -16.37 22.43
CA SER A 31 -7.98 -16.37 21.32
C SER A 31 -6.69 -16.91 21.92
N SER A 32 -6.37 -18.17 21.64
CA SER A 32 -5.06 -18.77 21.94
C SER A 32 -4.00 -18.16 21.02
N VAL A 33 -3.94 -16.83 20.97
CA VAL A 33 -2.74 -16.13 20.56
C VAL A 33 -1.74 -16.53 21.62
N SER A 34 -0.76 -17.35 21.23
CA SER A 34 0.47 -17.49 21.99
C SER A 34 0.99 -16.08 22.19
N GLN A 35 0.74 -15.52 23.38
CA GLN A 35 1.32 -14.26 23.80
C GLN A 35 2.78 -14.59 24.08
N SER A 36 3.56 -14.64 23.00
CA SER A 36 5.00 -14.67 23.09
C SER A 36 5.40 -13.55 24.05
N ASN A 37 6.22 -13.87 25.05
CA ASN A 37 6.80 -12.87 25.93
C ASN A 37 7.77 -12.00 25.10
N VAL A 38 7.23 -11.11 24.26
CA VAL A 38 8.00 -10.21 23.40
C VAL A 38 8.38 -8.94 24.14
N ALA A 39 8.63 -9.06 25.45
CA ALA A 39 9.03 -7.92 26.27
C ALA A 39 10.54 -7.60 26.11
N ALA A 40 11.35 -8.52 25.56
CA ALA A 40 12.80 -8.36 25.46
C ALA A 40 13.37 -8.33 24.03
N THR A 41 12.55 -8.54 22.99
CA THR A 41 13.01 -8.58 21.58
C THR A 41 12.31 -7.57 20.66
N ASN A 42 11.28 -6.88 21.13
CA ASN A 42 10.66 -5.77 20.40
C ASN A 42 11.36 -4.46 20.77
N ALA A 43 12.56 -4.24 20.24
CA ALA A 43 12.98 -2.87 19.99
C ALA A 43 12.05 -2.31 18.90
N THR A 44 10.86 -1.87 19.29
CA THR A 44 9.92 -1.23 18.38
C THR A 44 10.62 0.00 17.83
N HIS A 45 11.07 -0.08 16.57
CA HIS A 45 11.63 1.08 15.88
C HIS A 45 10.66 2.26 16.05
N LYS A 46 11.19 3.41 16.44
CA LYS A 46 10.39 4.64 16.57
C LYS A 46 9.66 4.85 15.25
N PRO A 47 8.32 5.06 15.26
CA PRO A 47 7.57 5.25 14.03
C PRO A 47 8.13 6.44 13.25
N ASP A 48 8.57 6.20 12.02
CA ASP A 48 9.01 7.23 11.10
C ASP A 48 7.85 7.65 10.21
N ARG A 49 7.42 8.91 10.35
CA ARG A 49 6.33 9.49 9.56
C ARG A 49 6.70 9.69 8.10
N LEU A 50 8.00 9.81 7.79
CA LEU A 50 8.48 9.94 6.42
C LEU A 50 8.21 8.66 5.62
N HIS A 51 8.43 7.49 6.24
CA HIS A 51 8.21 6.17 5.62
C HIS A 51 6.73 5.76 5.45
N GLY A 52 5.79 6.49 6.04
CA GLY A 52 4.37 6.12 6.02
C GLY A 52 3.48 7.26 5.56
N SER A 53 3.11 8.13 6.51
CA SER A 53 2.09 9.15 6.27
C SER A 53 2.51 10.22 5.27
N TYR A 54 3.76 10.70 5.34
CA TYR A 54 4.20 11.78 4.46
C TYR A 54 4.42 11.29 3.03
N HIS A 55 5.04 10.13 2.85
CA HIS A 55 5.19 9.50 1.55
C HIS A 55 3.84 9.33 0.85
N TRP A 56 2.85 8.75 1.57
CA TRP A 56 1.50 8.58 1.03
C TRP A 56 0.85 9.93 0.64
N ASN A 57 0.93 10.94 1.50
CA ASN A 57 0.38 12.27 1.20
C ASN A 57 1.02 12.90 -0.04
N ILE A 58 2.34 12.77 -0.20
CA ILE A 58 3.08 13.32 -1.33
C ILE A 58 2.69 12.62 -2.63
N GLU A 59 2.55 11.28 -2.62
CA GLU A 59 2.07 10.54 -3.78
C GLU A 59 0.71 11.02 -4.26
N ARG A 60 -0.24 11.20 -3.33
CA ARG A 60 -1.58 11.67 -3.66
C ARG A 60 -1.54 13.12 -4.16
N ALA A 61 -0.74 13.98 -3.52
CA ALA A 61 -0.57 15.36 -3.95
C ALA A 61 0.00 15.46 -5.37
N ALA A 62 1.03 14.68 -5.70
CA ALA A 62 1.61 14.62 -7.04
C ALA A 62 0.59 14.12 -8.08
N SER A 63 -0.21 13.12 -7.73
CA SER A 63 -1.27 12.59 -8.60
C SER A 63 -2.34 13.64 -8.89
N VAL A 64 -2.79 14.36 -7.86
CA VAL A 64 -3.80 15.43 -8.00
C VAL A 64 -3.25 16.61 -8.77
N ALA A 65 -1.98 16.98 -8.57
CA ALA A 65 -1.33 18.09 -9.27
C ALA A 65 -1.17 17.82 -10.78
N LEU A 66 -0.99 16.56 -11.20
CA LEU A 66 -0.86 16.22 -12.62
C LEU A 66 -2.16 16.44 -13.41
N VAL A 67 -3.32 16.28 -12.79
CA VAL A 67 -4.62 16.45 -13.48
C VAL A 67 -4.77 17.84 -14.11
N PRO A 68 -4.65 18.96 -13.36
CA PRO A 68 -4.72 20.29 -13.95
C PRO A 68 -3.52 20.60 -14.85
N LEU A 69 -2.31 20.09 -14.55
CA LEU A 69 -1.15 20.32 -15.42
C LEU A 69 -1.39 19.76 -16.83
N ILE A 70 -1.84 18.51 -16.94
CA ILE A 70 -2.18 17.91 -18.24
C ILE A 70 -3.37 18.61 -18.87
N ALA A 71 -4.44 18.89 -18.10
CA ALA A 71 -5.63 19.55 -18.63
C ALA A 71 -5.32 20.93 -19.23
N THR A 72 -4.50 21.75 -18.54
CA THR A 72 -4.13 23.08 -19.02
C THR A 72 -3.36 23.04 -20.34
N GLN A 73 -2.48 22.06 -20.52
CA GLN A 73 -1.70 21.90 -21.75
C GLN A 73 -2.58 21.49 -22.94
N LEU A 74 -3.59 20.64 -22.68
CA LEU A 74 -4.53 20.23 -23.71
C LEU A 74 -5.49 21.35 -24.13
N THR A 75 -5.87 22.26 -23.22
CA THR A 75 -6.84 23.33 -23.53
C THR A 75 -6.21 24.63 -23.98
N TYR A 76 -5.06 25.01 -23.41
CA TYR A 76 -4.39 26.29 -23.69
C TYR A 76 -3.19 26.14 -24.62
N GLY A 77 -2.81 24.92 -25.00
CA GLY A 77 -1.64 24.64 -25.81
C GLY A 77 -0.33 24.68 -25.01
N ALA A 78 0.79 24.71 -25.72
CA ALA A 78 2.10 24.70 -25.09
C ALA A 78 2.42 26.04 -24.41
N SER A 79 2.80 25.96 -23.14
CA SER A 79 3.24 27.12 -22.36
C SER A 79 4.50 26.75 -21.57
N PRO A 80 5.60 27.52 -21.68
CA PRO A 80 6.88 27.19 -21.02
C PRO A 80 6.77 27.00 -19.50
N VAL A 81 5.85 27.72 -18.84
CA VAL A 81 5.62 27.58 -17.39
C VAL A 81 4.97 26.24 -17.08
N THR A 82 3.92 25.87 -17.82
CA THR A 82 3.27 24.57 -17.60
C THR A 82 4.16 23.41 -18.00
N ASP A 83 5.01 23.61 -19.01
CA ASP A 83 5.94 22.62 -19.54
C ASP A 83 7.10 22.34 -18.57
N THR A 84 7.61 23.39 -17.91
CA THR A 84 8.61 23.25 -16.83
C THR A 84 8.03 22.59 -15.60
N LEU A 85 6.79 22.95 -15.19
CA LEU A 85 6.11 22.26 -14.09
C LEU A 85 5.84 20.79 -14.42
N LEU A 86 5.36 20.48 -15.63
CA LEU A 86 5.16 19.11 -16.08
C LEU A 86 6.49 18.33 -16.07
N GLY A 87 7.57 18.94 -16.57
CA GLY A 87 8.91 18.35 -16.61
C GLY A 87 9.51 18.04 -15.23
N VAL A 88 8.93 18.53 -14.14
CA VAL A 88 9.35 18.21 -12.75
C VAL A 88 8.36 17.28 -12.07
N VAL A 89 7.06 17.61 -12.12
CA VAL A 89 6.03 16.87 -11.40
C VAL A 89 5.82 15.48 -11.99
N LEU A 90 5.87 15.34 -13.31
CA LEU A 90 5.69 14.05 -13.97
C LEU A 90 6.82 13.06 -13.65
N PRO A 91 8.12 13.39 -13.82
CA PRO A 91 9.18 12.47 -13.42
C PRO A 91 9.17 12.12 -11.93
N LEU A 92 8.82 13.07 -11.06
CA LEU A 92 8.74 12.81 -9.62
C LEU A 92 7.60 11.85 -9.26
N HIS A 93 6.43 12.00 -9.88
CA HIS A 93 5.32 11.05 -9.71
C HIS A 93 5.69 9.65 -10.20
N LEU A 94 6.37 9.56 -11.35
CA LEU A 94 6.86 8.30 -11.90
C LEU A 94 7.93 7.66 -11.01
N HIS A 95 8.84 8.45 -10.43
CA HIS A 95 9.86 7.95 -9.51
C HIS A 95 9.24 7.21 -8.34
N ILE A 96 8.26 7.81 -7.67
CA ILE A 96 7.60 7.20 -6.51
C ILE A 96 6.77 5.98 -6.92
N GLY A 97 6.10 6.03 -8.07
CA GLY A 97 5.37 4.87 -8.61
C GLY A 97 6.28 3.68 -8.94
N PHE A 98 7.45 3.93 -9.55
CA PHE A 98 8.41 2.88 -9.83
C PHE A 98 9.09 2.35 -8.58
N ASP A 99 9.33 3.19 -7.56
CA ASP A 99 9.85 2.72 -6.28
C ASP A 99 8.89 1.69 -5.64
N ALA A 100 7.58 1.96 -5.66
CA ALA A 100 6.56 1.00 -5.22
C ALA A 100 6.65 -0.33 -6.00
N CYS A 101 6.71 -0.27 -7.34
CA CYS A 101 6.89 -1.46 -8.18
C CYS A 101 8.18 -2.24 -7.83
N ILE A 102 9.28 -1.55 -7.55
CA ILE A 102 10.55 -2.19 -7.17
C ILE A 102 10.41 -2.89 -5.82
N THR A 103 9.77 -2.27 -4.84
CA THR A 103 9.59 -2.88 -3.51
C THR A 103 8.72 -4.14 -3.55
N ASP A 104 7.70 -4.17 -4.42
CA ASP A 104 6.78 -5.29 -4.56
C ASP A 104 7.40 -6.48 -5.32
N TYR A 105 8.06 -6.22 -6.45
CA TYR A 105 8.58 -7.29 -7.32
C TYR A 105 10.03 -7.67 -7.03
N PHE A 106 10.87 -6.71 -6.64
CA PHE A 106 12.30 -6.91 -6.38
C PHE A 106 12.58 -6.79 -4.89
N ASN A 107 12.04 -7.70 -4.11
CA ASN A 107 12.16 -7.64 -2.65
C ASN A 107 13.62 -7.75 -2.18
N ALA A 108 14.04 -6.82 -1.32
CA ALA A 108 15.40 -6.76 -0.78
C ALA A 108 15.86 -8.02 -0.02
N ARG A 109 14.95 -8.85 0.51
CA ARG A 109 15.31 -10.10 1.22
C ARG A 109 15.62 -11.25 0.28
N LYS A 110 14.96 -11.32 -0.87
CA LYS A 110 15.12 -12.43 -1.83
C LYS A 110 16.11 -12.10 -2.94
N SER A 111 16.09 -10.86 -3.42
CA SER A 111 16.86 -10.44 -4.59
C SER A 111 17.69 -9.19 -4.26
N VAL A 112 18.66 -9.34 -3.37
CA VAL A 112 19.48 -8.21 -2.86
C VAL A 112 20.20 -7.47 -3.97
N ILE A 113 20.84 -8.21 -4.90
CA ILE A 113 21.62 -7.62 -6.00
C ILE A 113 20.69 -6.88 -6.97
N LEU A 114 19.59 -7.53 -7.36
CA LEU A 114 18.65 -6.97 -8.33
C LEU A 114 17.91 -5.75 -7.75
N ASN A 115 17.53 -5.79 -6.47
CA ASN A 115 16.94 -4.65 -5.78
C ASN A 115 17.89 -3.44 -5.78
N LYS A 116 19.18 -3.64 -5.44
CA LYS A 116 20.19 -2.58 -5.47
C LYS A 116 20.39 -2.01 -6.88
N LEU A 117 20.45 -2.89 -7.89
CA LEU A 117 20.59 -2.48 -9.29
C LEU A 117 19.38 -1.64 -9.73
N MET A 118 18.16 -2.14 -9.53
CA MET A 118 16.93 -1.45 -9.92
C MET A 118 16.77 -0.11 -9.20
N THR A 119 17.08 -0.06 -7.91
CA THR A 119 17.08 1.20 -7.15
C THR A 119 18.10 2.17 -7.73
N GLY A 120 19.33 1.73 -7.98
CA GLY A 120 20.36 2.59 -8.59
C GLY A 120 19.96 3.11 -9.98
N THR A 121 19.39 2.25 -10.82
CA THR A 121 18.86 2.61 -12.14
C THR A 121 17.69 3.59 -12.02
N LEU A 122 16.81 3.44 -11.03
CA LEU A 122 15.70 4.36 -10.80
C LEU A 122 16.20 5.78 -10.48
N TRP A 123 17.18 5.90 -9.57
CA TRP A 123 17.78 7.19 -9.24
C TRP A 123 18.53 7.82 -10.42
N ALA A 124 19.31 7.02 -11.15
CA ALA A 124 20.03 7.48 -12.33
C ALA A 124 19.08 7.96 -13.43
N SER A 125 18.03 7.18 -13.73
CA SER A 125 17.03 7.53 -14.74
C SER A 125 16.23 8.77 -14.34
N THR A 126 15.79 8.88 -13.09
CA THR A 126 15.01 10.04 -12.62
C THR A 126 15.84 11.31 -12.70
N THR A 127 17.11 11.25 -12.28
CA THR A 127 18.03 12.40 -12.36
C THR A 127 18.30 12.77 -13.81
N GLY A 128 18.56 11.77 -14.67
CA GLY A 128 18.77 11.98 -16.10
C GLY A 128 17.56 12.61 -16.78
N VAL A 129 16.34 12.15 -16.47
CA VAL A 129 15.09 12.70 -17.00
C VAL A 129 14.88 14.13 -16.52
N LEU A 130 15.10 14.44 -15.24
CA LEU A 130 14.97 15.81 -14.73
C LEU A 130 15.93 16.78 -15.42
N ILE A 131 17.20 16.38 -15.59
CA ILE A 131 18.20 17.17 -16.32
C ILE A 131 17.79 17.32 -17.79
N ALA A 132 17.34 16.24 -18.43
CA ALA A 132 16.91 16.26 -19.82
C ALA A 132 15.70 17.19 -20.02
N CYS A 133 14.67 17.09 -19.17
CA CYS A 133 13.50 17.97 -19.21
C CYS A 133 13.89 19.44 -19.02
N TYR A 134 14.81 19.75 -18.09
CA TYR A 134 15.32 21.11 -17.92
C TYR A 134 16.02 21.61 -19.18
N GLN A 135 16.91 20.80 -19.75
CA GLN A 135 17.66 21.14 -20.97
C GLN A 135 16.71 21.34 -22.16
N PHE A 136 15.71 20.47 -22.30
CA PHE A 136 14.73 20.48 -23.39
C PHE A 136 13.80 21.70 -23.32
N ASN A 137 13.39 22.09 -22.12
CA ASN A 137 12.52 23.27 -21.93
C ASN A 137 13.28 24.60 -22.05
N THR A 138 14.59 24.61 -21.79
CA THR A 138 15.39 25.85 -21.79
C THR A 138 16.09 26.09 -23.12
N ASN A 139 16.56 25.04 -23.80
CA ASN A 139 17.42 25.16 -24.98
C ASN A 139 16.80 24.53 -26.24
N ASP A 140 15.61 23.94 -26.15
CA ASP A 140 14.90 23.34 -27.27
C ASP A 140 13.44 23.87 -27.31
N ILE A 141 12.60 23.24 -28.12
CA ILE A 141 11.22 23.63 -28.43
C ILE A 141 10.27 23.45 -27.22
N GLY A 142 10.61 22.61 -26.24
CA GLY A 142 9.75 22.24 -25.11
C GLY A 142 8.97 20.94 -25.31
N LEU A 143 8.60 20.26 -24.21
CA LEU A 143 7.98 18.92 -24.21
C LEU A 143 6.63 18.90 -24.91
N THR A 144 5.76 19.87 -24.62
CA THR A 144 4.39 19.94 -25.17
C THR A 144 4.35 20.30 -26.65
N GLU A 145 5.16 21.26 -27.09
CA GLU A 145 5.31 21.58 -28.53
C GLU A 145 5.96 20.42 -29.29
N PHE A 146 6.98 19.77 -28.71
CA PHE A 146 7.57 18.57 -29.31
C PHE A 146 6.52 17.46 -29.49
N LEU A 147 5.70 17.20 -28.47
CA LEU A 147 4.63 16.20 -28.54
C LEU A 147 3.61 16.54 -29.64
N SER A 148 3.24 17.82 -29.76
CA SER A 148 2.35 18.31 -30.83
C SER A 148 2.93 18.02 -32.22
N LYS A 149 4.23 18.31 -32.42
CA LYS A 149 4.92 18.05 -33.69
C LYS A 149 5.05 16.56 -34.01
N VAL A 150 5.33 15.73 -33.00
CA VAL A 150 5.40 14.27 -33.16
C VAL A 150 4.04 13.68 -33.52
N TRP A 151 2.96 14.22 -32.96
CA TRP A 151 1.60 13.75 -33.25
C TRP A 151 1.11 14.16 -34.65
N ALA A 152 1.56 15.32 -35.13
CA ALA A 152 1.21 15.82 -36.46
C ALA A 152 2.10 15.27 -37.60
N ALA A 153 3.12 14.46 -37.28
CA ALA A 153 4.02 13.81 -38.22
C ALA A 153 3.39 12.53 -38.81
#